data_AF-A0A1G5H6B9-F1
#
_entry.id   AF-A0A1G5H6B9-F1
#
_cell.length_a   1.000
_cell.length_b   1.000
_cell.length_c   1.000
_cell.angle_alpha   90.00
_cell.angle_beta   90.00
_cell.angle_gamma   90.00
#
_symmetry.space_group_name_H-M   'P 1'
#
loop_
_entity.id
_entity.type
_entity.pdbx_description
1 polymer ?
#
loop_
_entity_poly.entity_id
_entity_poly.type
_entity_poly.pdbx_seq_one_letter_code
_entity_poly.pdbx_strand_id
1 'polypeptide(L)'
;MVLEITDAEALSGTALESLAAEYGEPDGEYAEERMQAESAVREDGAEALASLVDPFDLVGEVPGVELAQASWSSEIVDYDPEDPGDWDLDDERDGEEGDDDVAP
;
A
#
# COMPACT_ATOMS: atom_id res chain seq x y z
N MET A 1 -0.86 18.42 -14.43
CA MET A 1 -1.63 17.53 -15.32
C MET A 1 -2.68 16.86 -14.46
N VAL A 2 -3.88 16.62 -14.98
CA VAL A 2 -4.96 15.93 -14.26
C VAL A 2 -5.41 14.76 -15.14
N LEU A 3 -5.62 13.60 -14.52
CA LEU A 3 -6.16 12.41 -15.14
C LEU A 3 -7.56 12.17 -14.58
N GLU A 4 -8.49 11.79 -15.45
CA GLU A 4 -9.85 11.42 -15.10
C GLU A 4 -10.06 9.93 -15.38
N ILE A 5 -10.63 9.22 -14.41
CA ILE A 5 -11.06 7.83 -14.58
C ILE A 5 -12.49 7.85 -15.07
N THR A 6 -12.70 7.46 -16.33
CA THR A 6 -14.04 7.49 -16.96
C THR A 6 -14.91 6.29 -16.58
N ASP A 7 -14.29 5.21 -16.11
CA ASP A 7 -14.95 3.98 -15.71
C ASP A 7 -14.17 3.30 -14.57
N ALA A 8 -14.55 3.64 -13.34
CA ALA A 8 -13.88 3.13 -12.14
C ALA A 8 -14.18 1.65 -11.89
N GLU A 9 -15.37 1.17 -12.26
CA GLU A 9 -15.75 -0.24 -12.08
C GLU A 9 -14.96 -1.14 -13.05
N ALA A 10 -14.82 -0.74 -14.32
CA ALA A 10 -14.02 -1.49 -15.29
C ALA A 10 -12.53 -1.51 -14.91
N LEU A 11 -12.01 -0.40 -14.40
CA LEU A 11 -10.63 -0.31 -13.90
C LEU A 11 -10.41 -1.25 -12.71
N SER A 12 -11.28 -1.17 -11.69
CA SER A 12 -11.21 -2.01 -10.49
C SER A 12 -11.38 -3.50 -10.85
N GLY A 13 -12.28 -3.82 -11.79
CA GLY A 13 -12.46 -5.19 -12.29
C GLY A 13 -11.19 -5.74 -12.95
N THR A 14 -10.52 -4.93 -13.78
CA THR A 14 -9.26 -5.29 -14.43
C THR A 14 -8.14 -5.50 -13.40
N ALA A 15 -8.06 -4.62 -12.39
CA ALA A 15 -7.12 -4.76 -11.29
C ALA A 15 -7.32 -6.08 -10.52
N LEU A 16 -8.57 -6.43 -10.19
CA LEU A 16 -8.89 -7.69 -9.52
C LEU A 16 -8.52 -8.93 -10.35
N GLU A 17 -8.75 -8.90 -11.67
CA GLU A 17 -8.32 -9.98 -12.56
C GLU A 17 -6.79 -10.12 -12.60
N SER A 18 -6.07 -9.00 -12.63
CA SER A 18 -4.60 -8.99 -12.58
C SER A 18 -4.06 -9.56 -11.27
N LEU A 19 -4.59 -9.11 -10.13
CA LEU A 19 -4.21 -9.61 -8.80
C LEU A 19 -4.51 -11.10 -8.65
N ALA A 20 -5.63 -11.58 -9.18
CA ALA A 20 -5.93 -13.01 -9.18
C ALA A 20 -4.92 -13.83 -10.00
N ALA A 21 -4.41 -13.28 -11.10
CA ALA A 21 -3.39 -13.92 -11.92
C ALA A 21 -2.00 -13.90 -11.25
N GLU A 22 -1.67 -12.84 -10.52
CA GLU A 22 -0.39 -12.67 -9.82
C GLU A 22 -0.29 -13.51 -8.56
N TYR A 23 -1.29 -13.43 -7.67
CA TYR A 23 -1.25 -14.07 -6.36
C TYR A 23 -1.71 -15.53 -6.36
N GLY A 24 -2.31 -16.02 -7.47
CA GLY A 24 -2.75 -17.41 -7.59
C GLY A 24 -4.02 -17.70 -6.79
N GLU A 25 -4.16 -18.91 -6.23
CA GLU A 25 -5.41 -19.33 -5.58
C GLU A 25 -5.74 -18.50 -4.30
N PRO A 26 -7.03 -18.29 -3.97
CA PRO A 26 -7.44 -17.46 -2.83
C PRO A 26 -6.95 -17.94 -1.47
N ASP A 27 -6.76 -19.26 -1.31
CA ASP A 27 -6.26 -19.89 -0.08
C ASP A 27 -4.76 -20.27 -0.20
N GLY A 28 -4.02 -19.60 -1.09
CA GLY A 28 -2.61 -19.84 -1.36
C GLY A 28 -1.67 -19.25 -0.30
N GLU A 29 -0.36 -19.33 -0.58
CA GLU A 29 0.70 -18.77 0.30
C GLU A 29 0.52 -17.26 0.57
N TYR A 30 -0.04 -16.53 -0.41
CA TYR A 30 -0.21 -15.08 -0.37
C TYR A 30 -1.67 -14.65 -0.18
N ALA A 31 -2.48 -15.46 0.49
CA ALA A 31 -3.92 -15.23 0.65
C ALA A 31 -4.23 -13.90 1.37
N GLU A 32 -3.45 -13.58 2.41
CA GLU A 32 -3.66 -12.36 3.21
C GLU A 32 -3.28 -11.11 2.42
N GLU A 33 -2.14 -11.13 1.72
CA GLU A 33 -1.68 -10.05 0.86
C GLU A 33 -2.65 -9.82 -0.30
N ARG A 34 -3.13 -10.91 -0.94
CA ARG A 34 -4.15 -10.85 -1.98
C ARG A 34 -5.41 -10.18 -1.46
N MET A 35 -5.91 -10.59 -0.29
CA MET A 35 -7.12 -10.01 0.29
C MET A 35 -6.97 -8.50 0.52
N GLN A 36 -5.82 -8.06 1.05
CA GLN A 36 -5.54 -6.65 1.29
C GLN A 36 -5.47 -5.85 -0.01
N ALA A 37 -4.73 -6.35 -1.01
CA ALA A 37 -4.63 -5.72 -2.32
C ALA A 37 -6.01 -5.63 -3.01
N GLU A 38 -6.79 -6.70 -2.96
CA GLU A 38 -8.15 -6.69 -3.51
C GLU A 38 -9.10 -5.74 -2.77
N SER A 39 -8.90 -5.49 -1.47
CA SER A 39 -9.67 -4.47 -0.75
C SER A 39 -9.29 -3.07 -1.24
N ALA A 40 -7.99 -2.78 -1.32
CA ALA A 40 -7.48 -1.47 -1.74
C ALA A 40 -7.99 -1.06 -3.13
N VAL A 41 -7.92 -1.97 -4.12
CA VAL A 41 -8.36 -1.67 -5.49
C VAL A 41 -9.89 -1.52 -5.62
N ARG A 42 -10.66 -2.06 -4.68
CA ARG A 42 -12.13 -1.84 -4.64
C ARG A 42 -12.49 -0.51 -3.99
N GLU A 43 -11.66 -0.02 -3.08
CA GLU A 43 -11.89 1.19 -2.31
C GLU A 43 -11.41 2.45 -3.02
N ASP A 44 -10.30 2.36 -3.79
CA ASP A 44 -9.71 3.50 -4.48
C ASP A 44 -9.29 3.19 -5.93
N GLY A 45 -9.77 4.02 -6.86
CA GLY A 45 -9.38 3.94 -8.27
C GLY A 45 -7.91 4.28 -8.52
N ALA A 46 -7.27 5.05 -7.64
CA ALA A 46 -5.83 5.29 -7.69
C ALA A 46 -5.03 4.02 -7.37
N GLU A 47 -5.48 3.23 -6.39
CA GLU A 47 -4.88 1.94 -6.05
C GLU A 47 -5.08 0.93 -7.18
N ALA A 48 -6.29 0.87 -7.76
CA ALA A 48 -6.55 0.03 -8.93
C ALA A 48 -5.67 0.40 -10.14
N LEU A 49 -5.37 1.67 -10.34
CA LEU A 49 -4.43 2.10 -11.37
C LEU A 49 -2.99 1.70 -11.03
N ALA A 50 -2.56 1.93 -9.78
CA ALA A 50 -1.21 1.63 -9.33
C ALA A 50 -0.89 0.13 -9.44
N SER A 51 -1.85 -0.76 -9.13
CA SER A 51 -1.67 -2.21 -9.23
C SER A 51 -1.50 -2.72 -10.67
N LEU A 52 -1.86 -1.92 -11.67
CA LEU A 52 -1.76 -2.27 -13.09
C LEU A 52 -0.51 -1.70 -13.77
N VAL A 53 0.28 -0.90 -13.04
CA VAL A 53 1.47 -0.25 -13.58
C VAL A 53 2.71 -0.97 -13.07
N ASP A 54 3.55 -1.47 -13.98
CA ASP A 54 4.92 -1.83 -13.63
C ASP A 54 5.75 -0.53 -13.53
N PRO A 55 6.22 -0.14 -12.34
CA PRO A 55 6.95 1.11 -12.16
C PRO A 55 8.33 1.10 -12.83
N PHE A 56 8.96 -0.07 -13.02
CA PHE A 56 10.27 -0.16 -13.65
C PHE A 56 10.18 0.02 -15.16
N ASP A 57 9.20 -0.64 -15.79
CA ASP A 57 8.91 -0.42 -17.21
C ASP A 57 8.53 1.04 -17.46
N LEU A 58 7.74 1.65 -16.56
CA LEU A 58 7.33 3.04 -16.68
C LEU A 58 8.52 4.01 -16.69
N VAL A 59 9.50 3.85 -15.80
CA VAL A 59 10.63 4.79 -15.68
C VAL A 59 11.82 4.42 -16.56
N GLY A 60 11.90 3.16 -17.01
CA GLY A 60 13.02 2.66 -17.82
C GLY A 60 13.15 3.32 -19.20
N GLU A 61 12.05 3.84 -19.74
CA GLU A 61 12.03 4.53 -21.04
C GLU A 61 12.42 6.02 -20.95
N VAL A 62 12.56 6.57 -19.74
CA VAL A 62 12.81 8.00 -19.53
C VAL A 62 14.28 8.36 -19.85
N PRO A 63 14.54 9.32 -20.76
CA PRO A 63 15.90 9.69 -21.12
C PRO A 63 16.72 10.16 -19.90
N GLY A 64 17.86 9.50 -19.68
CA GLY A 64 18.78 9.82 -18.57
C GLY A 64 18.46 9.10 -17.26
N VAL A 65 17.45 8.22 -17.22
CA VAL A 65 17.23 7.30 -16.10
C VAL A 65 18.08 6.05 -16.30
N GLU A 66 18.81 5.67 -15.26
CA GLU A 66 19.53 4.39 -15.16
C GLU A 66 19.09 3.70 -13.87
N LEU A 67 18.46 2.53 -13.99
CA LEU A 67 18.01 1.75 -12.84
C LEU A 67 19.23 1.12 -12.15
N ALA A 68 19.48 1.52 -10.91
CA ALA A 68 20.54 0.96 -10.07
C ALA A 68 19.94 0.31 -8.83
N GLN A 69 20.47 -0.87 -8.45
CA GLN A 69 20.07 -1.54 -7.22
C GLN A 69 20.83 -0.93 -6.04
N ALA A 70 20.09 -0.41 -5.05
CA ALA A 70 20.66 -0.02 -3.77
C ALA A 70 20.50 -1.17 -2.78
N SER A 71 21.62 -1.66 -2.23
CA SER A 71 21.58 -2.59 -1.11
C SER A 71 21.63 -1.81 0.19
N TRP A 72 20.65 -2.04 1.04
CA TRP A 72 20.64 -1.59 2.43
C TRP A 72 20.85 -2.82 3.30
N SER A 73 21.87 -2.79 4.16
CA SER A 73 22.06 -3.82 5.17
C SER A 73 21.25 -3.45 6.41
N SER A 74 20.31 -4.30 6.76
CA SER A 74 19.62 -4.22 8.06
C SER A 74 20.38 -5.08 9.07
N GLU A 75 20.49 -4.61 10.32
CA GLU A 75 20.90 -5.45 11.44
C GLU A 75 19.65 -6.15 11.99
N ILE A 76 19.72 -7.47 12.21
CA ILE A 76 18.65 -8.19 12.92
C ILE A 76 18.90 -7.98 14.41
N VAL A 77 17.96 -7.31 15.06
CA VAL A 77 17.92 -7.14 16.52
C VAL A 77 16.76 -7.95 17.08
N ASP A 78 16.95 -8.54 18.26
CA ASP A 78 15.86 -9.24 18.94
C ASP A 78 14.81 -8.23 19.42
N TYR A 79 13.53 -8.54 19.20
CA TYR A 79 12.44 -7.74 19.74
C TYR A 79 12.41 -7.85 21.27
N ASP A 80 12.68 -6.75 21.96
CA ASP A 80 12.59 -6.65 23.42
C ASP A 80 11.30 -5.90 23.82
N PRO A 81 10.24 -6.61 24.26
CA PRO A 81 9.00 -5.96 24.70
C PRO A 81 9.16 -5.18 26.01
N GLU A 82 10.26 -5.36 26.75
CA GLU A 82 10.56 -4.64 27.99
C GLU A 82 11.36 -3.35 27.73
N ASP A 83 11.87 -3.13 26.51
CA ASP A 83 12.56 -1.91 26.07
C ASP A 83 11.92 -1.30 24.79
N PRO A 84 10.68 -0.79 24.90
CA PRO A 84 10.02 -0.13 23.77
C PRO A 84 10.66 1.22 23.39
N GLY A 85 11.53 1.79 24.23
CA GLY A 85 12.08 3.14 24.07
C GLY A 85 13.21 3.26 23.05
N ASP A 86 13.83 2.16 22.61
CA ASP A 86 14.82 2.18 21.52
C ASP A 86 14.15 2.48 20.16
N TRP A 87 12.82 2.39 20.08
CA TRP A 87 11.97 2.70 18.93
C TRP A 87 10.92 3.78 19.25
N ASP A 88 11.24 4.79 20.07
CA ASP A 88 10.32 5.90 20.37
C ASP A 88 9.88 6.64 19.08
N LEU A 89 8.76 6.17 18.51
CA LEU A 89 7.96 6.80 17.47
C LEU A 89 6.90 7.72 18.11
N ASP A 90 7.29 8.38 19.21
CA ASP A 90 6.39 9.09 20.13
C ASP A 90 5.51 10.12 19.37
N ASP A 91 4.24 9.75 19.23
CA ASP A 91 3.03 10.57 19.35
C ASP A 91 2.87 11.86 18.50
N GLU A 92 2.63 11.72 17.19
CA GLU A 92 1.95 12.76 16.38
C GLU A 92 0.51 12.37 15.98
N ARG A 93 -0.20 11.57 16.79
CA ARG A 93 -1.65 11.38 16.63
C ARG A 93 -2.38 11.46 17.96
N ASP A 94 -2.74 12.68 18.33
CA ASP A 94 -4.03 12.88 18.98
C ASP A 94 -4.69 14.13 18.39
N GLY A 95 -5.67 13.89 17.52
CA GLY A 95 -6.57 14.90 17.02
C GLY A 95 -7.54 15.29 18.14
N GLU A 96 -7.48 16.55 18.56
CA GLU A 96 -8.47 17.16 19.42
C GLU A 96 -9.84 17.18 18.70
N GLU A 97 -10.73 16.24 19.04
CA GLU A 97 -12.17 16.39 18.78
C GLU A 97 -12.88 16.67 20.11
N GLY A 98 -13.40 17.90 20.20
CA GLY A 98 -14.01 18.45 21.41
C GLY A 98 -15.48 18.05 21.61
N ASP A 99 -15.90 18.25 22.87
CA ASP A 99 -17.24 18.60 23.36
C ASP A 99 -18.42 17.67 22.98
N ASP A 100 -18.99 16.96 23.96
CA ASP A 100 -20.29 17.32 24.56
C ASP A 100 -20.73 16.31 25.66
N ASP A 101 -21.68 16.77 26.49
CA ASP A 101 -22.65 16.02 27.31
C ASP A 101 -22.34 15.61 28.78
N VAL A 102 -22.54 16.59 29.68
CA VAL A 102 -23.66 16.67 30.66
C VAL A 102 -23.85 15.58 31.75
N ALA A 103 -23.52 16.01 32.99
CA ALA A 103 -24.29 15.97 34.26
C ALA A 103 -24.61 14.62 34.98
N PRO A 104 -25.05 14.63 36.27
CA PRO A 104 -25.22 15.74 37.22
C PRO A 104 -24.29 15.75 38.45
#